data_AF-A0A6P2FL24-F1
#
_entry.id   AF-A0A6P2FL24-F1
#
_cell.length_a   1.000
_cell.length_b   1.000
_cell.length_c   1.000
_cell.angle_alpha   90.00
_cell.angle_beta   90.00
_cell.angle_gamma   90.00
#
_symmetry.space_group_name_H-M   'P 1'
#
loop_
_entity.id
_entity.type
_entity.pdbx_description
1 polymer ?
#
loop_
_entity_poly.entity_id
_entity_poly.type
_entity_poly.pdbx_seq_one_letter_code
_entity_poly.pdbx_strand_id
1 'polypeptide(L)'
;MNSRPFLIASLDGGKLEFEVVRLQCGGGLGIVRRLEVIGVGLYEMNVVFDNRGAFLDWIEFDEYRHHAPGLMAFVKNRFDELYYSPEGNHEKKPCGDS
;
A
#
# COMPACT_ATOMS: atom_id res chain seq x y z
N MET A 1 18.77 7.99 -5.74
CA MET A 1 17.40 7.46 -5.90
C MET A 1 16.88 7.19 -4.50
N ASN A 2 15.92 7.98 -4.01
CA ASN A 2 15.24 7.66 -2.76
C ASN A 2 14.24 6.54 -3.07
N SER A 3 14.67 5.30 -2.86
CA SER A 3 13.79 4.13 -2.92
C SER A 3 12.74 4.29 -1.81
N ARG A 4 11.48 4.46 -2.22
CA ARG A 4 10.34 4.51 -1.30
C ARG A 4 10.31 3.21 -0.49
N PRO A 5 10.08 3.25 0.84
CA PRO A 5 10.10 2.04 1.64
C PRO A 5 8.89 1.17 1.27
N PHE A 6 9.17 0.00 0.69
CA PHE A 6 8.18 -1.06 0.52
C PHE A 6 8.12 -1.90 1.80
N LEU A 7 6.91 -2.26 2.21
CA LEU A 7 6.67 -3.28 3.21
C LEU A 7 6.63 -4.62 2.49
N ILE A 8 7.52 -5.55 2.85
CA ILE A 8 7.75 -6.77 2.07
C ILE A 8 7.47 -8.00 2.94
N ALA A 9 6.78 -8.99 2.38
CA ALA A 9 6.76 -10.35 2.91
C ALA A 9 7.10 -11.37 1.82
N SER A 10 7.85 -12.39 2.21
CA SER A 10 8.07 -13.56 1.36
C SER A 10 6.81 -14.40 1.28
N LEU A 11 6.53 -14.92 0.10
CA LEU A 11 5.51 -15.95 -0.14
C LEU A 11 6.21 -17.22 -0.64
N ASP A 12 5.55 -18.37 -0.55
CA ASP A 12 6.04 -19.57 -1.21
C ASP A 12 6.11 -19.34 -2.72
N GLY A 13 7.33 -19.36 -3.28
CA GLY A 13 7.57 -19.10 -4.70
C GLY A 13 7.54 -17.62 -5.09
N GLY A 14 7.64 -16.67 -4.16
CA GLY A 14 7.61 -15.25 -4.51
C GLY A 14 7.77 -14.28 -3.35
N LYS A 15 7.36 -13.02 -3.58
CA LYS A 15 7.23 -11.98 -2.55
C LYS A 15 6.06 -11.06 -2.85
N LEU A 16 5.51 -10.51 -1.78
CA LEU A 16 4.45 -9.52 -1.79
C LEU A 16 4.97 -8.23 -1.18
N GLU A 17 4.85 -7.13 -1.92
CA GLU A 17 5.32 -5.81 -1.50
C GLU A 17 4.15 -4.82 -1.51
N PHE A 18 4.10 -3.98 -0.49
CA PHE A 18 3.14 -2.90 -0.33
C PHE A 18 3.87 -1.57 -0.23
N GLU A 19 3.51 -0.63 -1.10
CA GLU A 19 3.84 0.78 -0.94
C GLU A 19 2.56 1.55 -0.67
N VAL A 20 2.51 2.27 0.44
CA VAL A 20 1.41 3.19 0.72
C VAL A 20 1.71 4.51 0.02
N VAL A 21 0.83 4.91 -0.89
CA VAL A 21 0.91 6.17 -1.61
C VAL A 21 -0.17 7.12 -1.11
N ARG A 22 0.18 8.34 -0.74
CA ARG A 22 -0.82 9.39 -0.54
C ARG A 22 -1.12 10.06 -1.87
N LEU A 23 -2.39 10.18 -2.22
CA LEU A 23 -2.78 10.98 -3.36
C LEU A 23 -2.74 12.45 -2.99
N GLN A 24 -2.09 13.25 -3.84
CA GLN A 24 -1.92 14.69 -3.62
C GLN A 24 -3.26 15.45 -3.66
N CYS A 25 -4.30 14.85 -4.27
CA CYS A 25 -5.63 15.44 -4.43
C CYS A 25 -6.72 14.55 -3.83
N GLY A 26 -7.57 15.14 -2.98
CA GLY A 26 -8.70 14.45 -2.33
C GLY A 26 -8.37 13.76 -1.01
N GLY A 27 -7.11 13.75 -0.58
CA GLY A 27 -6.71 13.11 0.68
C GLY A 27 -6.84 11.59 0.67
N GLY A 28 -7.08 10.96 -0.49
CA GLY A 28 -7.20 9.52 -0.61
C GLY A 28 -5.88 8.80 -0.35
N LEU A 29 -5.96 7.63 0.29
CA LEU A 29 -4.85 6.68 0.40
C LEU A 29 -4.91 5.74 -0.79
N GLY A 30 -3.78 5.53 -1.44
CA GLY A 30 -3.58 4.42 -2.35
C GLY A 30 -2.55 3.43 -1.83
N ILE A 31 -2.62 2.22 -2.35
CA ILE A 31 -1.62 1.19 -2.18
C ILE A 31 -1.15 0.76 -3.56
N VAL A 32 0.17 0.72 -3.74
CA VAL A 32 0.78 -0.07 -4.79
C VAL A 32 1.06 -1.45 -4.20
N ARG A 33 0.37 -2.47 -4.70
CA ARG A 33 0.60 -3.88 -4.38
C ARG A 33 1.43 -4.49 -5.49
N ARG A 34 2.62 -5.01 -5.16
CA ARG A 34 3.47 -5.75 -6.09
C ARG A 34 3.57 -7.20 -5.66
N LEU A 35 3.27 -8.10 -6.57
CA LEU A 35 3.44 -9.53 -6.41
C LEU A 35 4.48 -10.01 -7.40
N GLU A 36 5.62 -10.48 -6.91
CA GLU A 36 6.64 -11.13 -7.72
C GLU A 36 6.55 -12.64 -7.49
N VAL A 37 6.33 -13.41 -8.56
CA VAL A 37 6.26 -14.88 -8.51
C VAL A 37 7.36 -15.46 -9.40
N ILE A 38 8.18 -16.33 -8.81
CA ILE A 38 9.32 -16.97 -9.47
C ILE A 38 8.83 -17.79 -10.67
N GLY A 39 9.42 -17.56 -11.83
CA GLY A 39 9.08 -18.27 -13.08
C GLY A 39 7.82 -17.76 -13.78
N VAL A 40 7.11 -16.77 -13.22
CA VAL A 40 5.93 -16.16 -13.84
C VAL A 40 6.19 -14.69 -14.20
N GLY A 41 6.59 -13.87 -13.22
CA GLY A 41 6.85 -12.44 -13.44
C GLY A 41 6.36 -11.54 -12.31
N LEU A 42 6.33 -10.24 -12.60
CA LEU A 42 5.90 -9.18 -11.69
C LEU A 42 4.49 -8.69 -12.06
N TYR A 43 3.61 -8.68 -11.06
CA TYR A 43 2.28 -8.08 -11.15
C TYR A 43 2.22 -6.86 -10.24
N GLU A 44 1.78 -5.73 -10.78
CA GLU A 44 1.60 -4.48 -10.03
C GLU A 44 0.13 -4.03 -10.10
N MET A 45 -0.44 -3.66 -8.95
CA MET A 45 -1.79 -3.12 -8.84
C MET A 45 -1.76 -1.84 -8.02
N ASN A 46 -2.43 -0.81 -8.53
CA ASN A 46 -2.65 0.45 -7.83
C ASN A 46 -4.11 0.49 -7.36
N VAL A 47 -4.32 0.59 -6.06
CA VAL A 47 -5.66 0.66 -5.44
C VAL A 47 -5.78 1.97 -4.69
N VAL A 48 -6.92 2.64 -4.79
CA VAL A 48 -7.22 3.88 -4.08
C VAL A 48 -8.45 3.66 -3.23
N PHE A 49 -8.44 4.18 -2.00
CA PHE A 49 -9.51 4.02 -1.03
C PHE A 49 -10.09 5.38 -0.65
N ASP A 50 -11.42 5.46 -0.63
CA ASP A 50 -12.15 6.68 -0.28
C ASP A 50 -12.08 6.99 1.22
N ASN A 51 -11.90 5.96 2.06
CA ASN A 51 -11.82 6.09 3.51
C ASN A 51 -11.12 4.88 4.17
N ARG A 52 -10.84 5.01 5.47
CA ARG A 52 -10.22 3.96 6.29
C ARG A 52 -11.02 2.66 6.32
N GLY A 53 -12.35 2.73 6.33
CA GLY A 53 -13.20 1.54 6.32
C GLY A 53 -13.02 0.71 5.04
N ALA A 54 -13.08 1.37 3.89
CA ALA A 54 -12.86 0.71 2.59
C ALA A 54 -11.48 0.05 2.48
N PHE A 55 -10.45 0.69 3.03
CA PHE A 55 -9.12 0.08 3.12
C PHE A 55 -9.11 -1.17 4.03
N LEU A 56 -9.72 -1.09 5.21
CA LEU A 56 -9.76 -2.20 6.16
C LEU A 56 -10.55 -3.39 5.62
N ASP A 57 -11.66 -3.13 4.94
CA ASP A 57 -12.45 -4.18 4.29
C ASP A 57 -11.61 -4.85 3.20
N TRP A 58 -10.96 -4.06 2.33
CA TRP A 58 -10.12 -4.60 1.26
C TRP A 58 -8.99 -5.49 1.79
N ILE A 59 -8.28 -5.08 2.84
CA ILE A 59 -7.16 -5.87 3.38
C ILE A 59 -7.64 -7.13 4.11
N GLU A 60 -8.86 -7.11 4.69
CA GLU A 60 -9.46 -8.29 5.30
C GLU A 60 -9.89 -9.35 4.28
N PHE A 61 -10.25 -8.91 3.06
CA PHE A 61 -10.66 -9.76 1.94
C PHE A 61 -9.53 -10.00 0.91
N ASP A 62 -8.32 -9.50 1.13
CA ASP A 62 -7.20 -9.73 0.22
C ASP A 62 -6.87 -11.23 0.12
N GLU A 63 -6.75 -11.72 -1.11
CA GLU A 63 -6.52 -13.13 -1.41
C GLU A 63 -5.21 -13.68 -0.81
N TYR A 64 -4.22 -12.82 -0.60
CA TYR A 64 -2.91 -13.17 -0.05
C TYR A 64 -2.83 -13.03 1.47
N ARG A 65 -3.93 -12.67 2.15
CA ARG A 65 -3.95 -12.50 3.62
C ARG A 65 -3.47 -13.74 4.38
N HIS A 66 -3.72 -14.93 3.83
CA HIS A 66 -3.32 -16.20 4.45
C HIS A 66 -1.84 -16.52 4.22
N HIS A 67 -1.24 -15.98 3.15
CA HIS A 67 0.15 -16.21 2.80
C HIS A 67 1.10 -15.18 3.45
N ALA A 68 0.61 -13.98 3.76
CA ALA A 68 1.38 -12.94 4.45
C ALA A 68 0.62 -12.31 5.64
N PRO A 69 0.18 -13.11 6.64
CA PRO A 69 -0.66 -12.59 7.73
C PRO A 69 0.02 -11.51 8.56
N GLY A 70 1.35 -11.62 8.76
CA GLY A 70 2.13 -10.61 9.48
C GLY A 70 2.20 -9.27 8.74
N LEU A 71 2.34 -9.30 7.42
CA LEU A 71 2.35 -8.09 6.59
C LEU A 71 0.98 -7.43 6.61
N MET A 72 -0.10 -8.20 6.43
CA MET A 72 -1.46 -7.64 6.49
C MET A 72 -1.76 -7.02 7.84
N ALA A 73 -1.40 -7.70 8.93
CA ALA A 73 -1.55 -7.16 10.28
C ALA A 73 -0.71 -5.89 10.48
N PHE A 74 0.51 -5.83 9.95
CA PHE A 74 1.35 -4.63 10.01
C PHE A 74 0.72 -3.46 9.25
N VAL A 75 0.34 -3.66 7.99
CA VAL A 75 -0.26 -2.61 7.14
C VAL A 75 -1.58 -2.11 7.76
N LYS A 76 -2.40 -3.02 8.30
CA LYS A 76 -3.63 -2.69 9.04
C LYS A 76 -3.36 -1.87 10.31
N ASN A 77 -2.44 -2.31 11.17
CA ASN A 77 -2.19 -1.69 12.48
C ASN A 77 -1.42 -0.37 12.37
N ARG A 78 -0.56 -0.24 11.35
CA ARG A 78 0.26 0.96 11.12
C ARG A 78 -0.40 1.88 10.09
N PHE A 79 -1.64 1.60 9.68
CA PHE A 79 -2.36 2.39 8.69
C PHE A 79 -2.39 3.85 9.06
N ASP A 80 -2.72 4.22 10.29
CA ASP A 80 -2.82 5.63 10.69
C ASP A 80 -1.44 6.32 10.74
N GLU A 81 -0.36 5.59 10.98
CA GLU A 81 0.99 6.15 10.94
C GLU A 81 1.48 6.34 9.49
N LEU A 82 1.26 5.36 8.63
CA LEU A 82 1.46 5.50 7.18
C LEU A 82 0.51 6.60 6.62
N TYR A 83 -0.65 6.68 7.26
CA TYR A 83 -1.83 7.56 7.16
C TYR A 83 -1.55 9.03 7.35
N TYR A 84 -0.94 9.33 8.49
CA TYR A 84 -0.88 10.66 9.09
C TYR A 84 0.56 11.07 9.42
N SER A 85 1.57 10.21 9.26
CA SER A 85 2.97 10.58 9.54
C SER A 85 3.38 11.78 8.70
N PRO A 86 3.95 12.82 9.34
CA PRO A 86 4.46 14.01 8.67
C PRO A 86 5.72 13.73 7.84
N GLU A 87 6.37 12.57 7.99
CA GLU A 87 7.47 12.16 7.10
C GLU A 87 6.96 11.69 5.72
N GLY A 88 5.64 11.51 5.57
CA GLY A 88 4.96 11.48 4.28
C GLY A 88 4.80 12.86 3.62
N ASN A 89 5.42 13.92 4.15
CA ASN A 89 5.50 15.24 3.51
C ASN A 89 6.45 15.20 2.32
N HIS A 90 5.97 14.68 1.20
CA HIS A 90 6.31 15.29 -0.07
C HIS A 90 5.30 16.38 -0.32
N GLU A 91 5.80 17.61 -0.40
CA GLU A 91 5.11 18.87 -0.66
C GLU A 91 3.66 18.70 -1.11
N LYS A 92 2.73 19.23 -0.30
CA LYS A 92 1.39 19.57 -0.75
C LYS A 92 1.54 20.49 -1.97
N LYS A 93 1.62 19.93 -3.18
CA LYS A 93 1.27 20.71 -4.36
C LYS A 93 -0.23 20.92 -4.27
N PRO A 94 -0.71 22.17 -4.19
CA PRO A 94 -2.14 22.41 -4.30
C PRO A 94 -2.59 21.79 -5.63
N CYS A 95 -3.67 21.02 -5.57
CA CYS A 95 -4.38 20.61 -6.77
C CYS A 95 -4.69 21.90 -7.52
N GLY A 96 -4.08 22.09 -8.68
CA GLY A 96 -4.32 23.28 -9.48
C GLY A 96 -5.80 23.38 -9.76
N ASP A 97 -6.39 24.51 -9.41
CA ASP A 97 -7.75 24.87 -9.78
C ASP A 97 -7.89 24.72 -11.29
N SER A 98 -8.76 23.79 -11.73
CA SER A 98 -9.25 23.75 -13.11
C SER A 98 -10.51 24.59 -13.20
#